data_AF-A0A3M7M6A9-F1
#
_entry.id   AF-A0A3M7M6A9-F1
#
_cell.length_a   1.000
_cell.length_b   1.000
_cell.length_c   1.000
_cell.angle_alpha   90.00
_cell.angle_beta   90.00
_cell.angle_gamma   90.00
#
_symmetry.space_group_name_H-M   'P 1'
#
loop_
_entity.id
_entity.type
_entity.pdbx_description
1 polymer ?
#
loop_
_entity_poly.entity_id
_entity_poly.type
_entity_poly.pdbx_seq_one_letter_code
_entity_poly.pdbx_strand_id
1 'polypeptide(L)'
;MSNDPELDPNRPADPPTKAIEKPVMRHGKRDGSDAVKPIAERNSHQTRAKQTDNANDNAFRDRGVGSDKNRGRGSGEPTGTGARGGQRGGRGRGGRGGRGGREGDRHSRTGIAEHEKQAAHGWGGNDGDAELADEQAGEAIAHAEEKDAVKEDAEAEAEAEPEDKSKSYTAYLAELAEKKLSLGPQNVRKPNEGSSKKFPEGTALAREEQEDFMAGSQGKAKRERARKEKE
;
A
#
# COMPACT_ATOMS: atom_id res chain seq x y z
N MET A 1 66.68 63.07 -5.68
CA MET A 1 65.47 62.28 -5.94
C MET A 1 64.73 62.99 -7.05
N SER A 2 64.92 62.55 -8.30
CA SER A 2 64.28 63.17 -9.46
C SER A 2 62.79 62.89 -9.41
N ASN A 3 61.98 63.95 -9.38
CA ASN A 3 60.55 63.87 -9.57
C ASN A 3 60.32 63.82 -11.10
N ASP A 4 60.53 62.65 -11.69
CA ASP A 4 60.24 62.42 -13.11
C ASP A 4 58.73 62.27 -13.28
N PRO A 5 58.04 63.23 -13.93
CA PRO A 5 56.59 63.20 -14.08
C PRO A 5 56.09 62.02 -14.93
N GLU A 6 56.98 61.35 -15.68
CA GLU A 6 56.62 60.14 -16.41
C GLU A 6 56.52 58.89 -15.53
N LEU A 7 57.09 58.91 -14.32
CA LEU A 7 57.08 57.80 -13.37
C LEU A 7 56.08 58.00 -12.21
N ASP A 8 55.16 58.95 -12.32
CA ASP A 8 54.13 59.18 -11.29
C ASP A 8 53.08 58.05 -11.30
N PRO A 9 52.99 57.22 -10.24
CA PRO A 9 52.00 56.14 -10.15
C PRO A 9 50.55 56.64 -10.02
N ASN A 10 50.34 57.94 -9.79
CA ASN A 10 49.01 58.56 -9.69
C ASN A 10 48.62 59.38 -10.93
N ARG A 11 49.39 59.31 -12.03
CA ARG A 11 49.03 59.98 -13.28
C ARG A 11 47.67 59.46 -13.77
N PRO A 12 46.72 60.35 -14.14
CA PRO A 12 45.45 59.91 -14.73
C PRO A 12 45.74 59.16 -16.03
N ALA A 13 45.10 58.00 -16.21
CA ALA A 13 45.24 57.20 -17.42
C ALA A 13 44.82 58.02 -18.65
N ASP A 14 45.59 57.91 -19.74
CA ASP A 14 45.26 58.57 -20.99
C ASP A 14 43.87 58.11 -21.48
N PRO A 15 43.05 59.01 -22.05
CA PRO A 15 41.73 58.64 -22.56
C PRO A 15 41.82 57.57 -23.65
N PRO A 16 40.78 56.74 -23.84
CA PRO A 16 40.80 55.71 -24.87
C PRO A 16 41.03 56.33 -26.26
N THR A 17 41.84 55.66 -27.08
CA THR A 17 42.11 56.08 -28.45
C THR A 17 40.83 56.13 -29.28
N LYS A 18 40.76 57.05 -30.26
CA LYS A 18 39.64 57.12 -31.21
C LYS A 18 39.43 55.78 -31.91
N ALA A 19 38.17 55.35 -32.05
CA ALA A 19 37.84 54.11 -32.74
C ALA A 19 38.20 54.23 -34.22
N ILE A 20 39.11 53.37 -34.69
CA ILE A 20 39.47 53.23 -36.10
C ILE A 20 38.74 51.98 -36.63
N GLU A 21 37.74 52.19 -37.49
CA GLU A 21 37.04 51.09 -38.15
C GLU A 21 37.86 50.61 -39.37
N LYS A 22 38.23 49.32 -39.38
CA LYS A 22 38.91 48.71 -40.53
C LYS A 22 37.86 48.40 -41.61
N PRO A 23 37.88 49.05 -42.79
CA PRO A 23 36.93 48.71 -43.85
C PRO A 23 37.26 47.31 -44.37
N VAL A 24 36.34 46.37 -44.15
CA VAL A 24 36.44 45.02 -44.73
C VAL A 24 35.80 45.03 -46.10
N MET A 25 36.55 44.63 -47.13
CA MET A 25 36.00 44.40 -48.47
C MET A 25 35.10 43.16 -48.42
N ARG A 26 33.80 43.38 -48.21
CA ARG A 26 32.78 42.33 -48.25
C ARG A 26 31.73 42.67 -49.29
N HIS A 27 31.30 41.66 -50.04
CA HIS A 27 30.10 41.77 -50.86
C HIS A 27 28.87 41.59 -49.95
N GLY A 28 27.93 42.53 -50.00
CA GLY A 28 26.67 42.46 -49.24
C GLY A 28 26.60 43.30 -47.96
N LYS A 29 25.37 43.54 -47.50
CA LYS A 29 25.06 44.34 -46.31
C LYS A 29 25.33 43.54 -45.03
N ARG A 30 25.69 44.25 -43.95
CA ARG A 30 26.21 43.69 -42.68
C ARG A 30 25.19 42.80 -41.95
N ASP A 31 23.88 43.05 -42.13
CA ASP A 31 22.82 42.42 -41.32
C ASP A 31 21.72 41.70 -42.14
N GLY A 32 21.92 41.45 -43.44
CA GLY A 32 20.91 40.76 -44.27
C GLY A 32 21.41 40.40 -45.66
N SER A 33 21.23 39.12 -46.03
CA SER A 33 21.82 38.46 -47.20
C SER A 33 21.10 38.77 -48.52
N ASP A 34 21.84 39.22 -49.53
CA ASP A 34 21.58 38.86 -50.94
C ASP A 34 22.52 37.69 -51.26
N ALA A 35 21.93 36.50 -51.46
CA ALA A 35 22.45 35.12 -51.39
C ALA A 35 23.84 34.84 -52.05
N VAL A 36 24.61 33.79 -51.72
CA VAL A 36 24.28 32.37 -51.38
C VAL A 36 25.16 31.85 -50.23
N LYS A 37 24.53 31.18 -49.24
CA LYS A 37 25.18 30.35 -48.21
C LYS A 37 25.12 28.89 -48.67
N PRO A 38 26.25 28.16 -48.83
CA PRO A 38 26.63 27.08 -47.88
C PRO A 38 28.18 26.92 -47.77
N ILE A 39 28.83 26.45 -46.70
CA ILE A 39 28.62 25.20 -45.94
C ILE A 39 27.88 25.42 -44.63
N ALA A 40 26.86 24.59 -44.44
CA ALA A 40 26.09 24.50 -43.21
C ALA A 40 26.67 23.42 -42.28
N GLU A 41 26.14 23.39 -41.06
CA GLU A 41 26.15 22.25 -40.15
C GLU A 41 27.41 22.04 -39.32
N ARG A 42 27.62 22.94 -38.35
CA ARG A 42 28.09 22.49 -37.03
C ARG A 42 26.97 21.67 -36.37
N ASN A 43 26.76 20.45 -36.87
CA ASN A 43 26.10 19.39 -36.12
C ASN A 43 27.10 18.66 -35.20
N SER A 44 28.21 19.32 -34.87
CA SER A 44 28.98 18.95 -33.70
C SER A 44 28.18 19.39 -32.49
N HIS A 45 27.57 18.44 -31.79
CA HIS A 45 27.08 18.59 -30.43
C HIS A 45 28.25 18.88 -29.47
N GLN A 46 29.04 19.92 -29.75
CA GLN A 46 30.08 20.47 -28.90
C GLN A 46 29.43 21.63 -28.13
N THR A 47 28.31 21.34 -27.45
CA THR A 47 27.68 22.26 -26.49
C THR A 47 28.47 22.34 -25.19
N ARG A 48 29.57 21.60 -25.08
CA ARG A 48 30.46 21.59 -23.95
C ARG A 48 31.80 22.17 -24.37
N ALA A 49 32.22 23.25 -23.71
CA ALA A 49 33.59 23.73 -23.80
C ALA A 49 34.52 22.52 -23.64
N LYS A 50 35.55 22.39 -24.49
CA LYS A 50 36.48 21.26 -24.52
C LYS A 50 37.00 21.01 -23.10
N GLN A 51 36.39 20.05 -22.42
CA GLN A 51 36.68 19.75 -21.03
C GLN A 51 38.06 19.13 -21.00
N THR A 52 38.93 19.67 -20.16
CA THR A 52 40.22 19.06 -19.86
C THR A 52 40.02 17.85 -18.96
N ASP A 53 41.02 16.98 -18.82
CA ASP A 53 40.93 15.80 -17.94
C ASP A 53 40.90 16.17 -16.45
N ASN A 54 41.06 17.47 -16.12
CA ASN A 54 41.02 17.99 -14.76
C ASN A 54 39.64 18.61 -14.44
N ALA A 55 38.94 18.03 -13.45
CA ALA A 55 37.65 18.52 -12.98
C ALA A 55 37.73 19.94 -12.38
N ASN A 56 38.82 20.25 -11.67
CA ASN A 56 38.99 21.54 -11.00
C ASN A 56 39.16 22.66 -12.03
N ASP A 57 40.01 22.47 -13.04
CA ASP A 57 40.22 23.46 -14.12
C ASP A 57 38.94 23.70 -14.92
N ASN A 58 38.15 22.66 -15.14
CA ASN A 58 36.86 22.78 -15.83
C ASN A 58 35.84 23.57 -15.01
N ALA A 59 35.81 23.43 -13.68
CA ALA A 59 34.90 24.16 -12.81
C ALA A 59 35.16 25.69 -12.83
N PHE A 60 36.42 26.11 -12.91
CA PHE A 60 36.76 27.54 -13.00
C PHE A 60 36.59 28.13 -14.41
N ARG A 61 36.74 27.31 -15.45
CA ARG A 61 36.52 27.75 -16.86
C ARG A 61 35.05 27.71 -17.28
N ASP A 62 34.19 27.03 -16.52
CA ASP A 62 32.76 26.98 -16.79
C ASP A 62 32.11 28.33 -16.52
N ARG A 63 31.70 29.03 -17.58
CA ARG A 63 31.00 30.31 -17.50
C ARG A 63 29.52 30.18 -17.13
N GLY A 64 28.99 28.96 -17.11
CA GLY A 64 27.59 28.65 -16.77
C GLY A 64 27.31 28.57 -15.27
N VAL A 65 28.35 28.51 -14.44
CA VAL A 65 28.29 28.41 -12.98
C VAL A 65 28.71 29.71 -12.29
N GLY A 66 28.52 29.79 -10.97
CA GLY A 66 28.92 30.92 -10.15
C GLY A 66 27.77 31.79 -9.65
N SER A 67 28.05 32.58 -8.61
CA SER A 67 27.03 33.38 -7.92
C SER A 67 26.41 34.44 -8.85
N ASP A 68 27.20 35.09 -9.71
CA ASP A 68 26.67 36.09 -10.65
C ASP A 68 25.65 35.49 -11.63
N LYS A 69 25.88 34.24 -12.08
CA LYS A 69 24.91 33.51 -12.90
C LYS A 69 23.68 33.10 -12.12
N ASN A 70 23.84 32.69 -10.86
CA ASN A 70 22.71 32.33 -9.98
C ASN A 70 21.85 33.54 -9.60
N ARG A 71 22.44 34.73 -9.42
CA ARG A 71 21.68 35.97 -9.15
C ARG A 71 20.92 36.48 -10.37
N GLY A 72 21.47 36.27 -11.57
CA GLY A 72 20.77 36.57 -12.82
C GLY A 72 19.64 35.57 -13.14
N ARG A 73 19.69 34.36 -12.57
CA ARG A 73 18.59 33.41 -12.60
C ARG A 73 17.61 33.78 -11.47
N GLY A 74 16.32 33.86 -11.77
CA GLY A 74 15.30 34.08 -10.73
C GLY A 74 15.35 32.98 -9.66
N SER A 75 14.61 33.17 -8.55
CA SER A 75 14.61 32.25 -7.39
C SER A 75 14.15 30.81 -7.69
N GLY A 76 13.74 30.50 -8.92
CA GLY A 76 13.19 29.19 -9.29
C GLY A 76 11.83 28.91 -8.65
N GLU A 77 11.28 29.88 -7.92
CA GLU A 77 9.95 29.79 -7.36
C GLU A 77 8.96 29.73 -8.51
N PRO A 78 8.02 28.75 -8.54
CA PRO A 78 7.06 28.66 -9.61
C PRO A 78 6.31 29.99 -9.66
N THR A 79 6.45 30.70 -10.79
CA THR A 79 5.81 31.98 -11.06
C THR A 79 4.29 31.78 -10.93
N GLY A 80 3.74 32.03 -9.73
CA GLY A 80 2.39 31.62 -9.38
C GLY A 80 2.15 31.31 -7.89
N THR A 81 3.20 31.16 -7.07
CA THR A 81 3.06 31.15 -5.60
C THR A 81 3.08 32.56 -5.02
N GLY A 82 2.02 33.32 -5.29
CA GLY A 82 1.68 34.52 -4.54
C GLY A 82 2.58 35.72 -4.79
N ALA A 83 2.39 36.39 -5.92
CA ALA A 83 2.82 37.77 -6.08
C ALA A 83 2.07 38.65 -5.05
N ARG A 84 2.72 38.95 -3.93
CA ARG A 84 2.64 40.19 -3.11
C ARG A 84 3.25 39.93 -1.73
N GLY A 85 4.44 40.51 -1.51
CA GLY A 85 4.91 41.12 -0.26
C GLY A 85 4.83 40.33 1.06
N GLY A 86 5.99 40.14 1.69
CA GLY A 86 6.15 39.77 3.09
C GLY A 86 7.26 38.74 3.25
N GLN A 87 8.55 39.08 3.41
CA GLN A 87 9.12 39.78 4.57
C GLN A 87 8.35 39.53 5.87
N ARG A 88 7.96 38.28 6.16
CA ARG A 88 7.82 37.73 7.52
C ARG A 88 7.32 36.29 7.46
N GLY A 89 8.17 35.37 7.89
CA GLY A 89 7.77 34.15 8.58
C GLY A 89 6.97 33.14 7.77
N GLY A 90 7.67 32.17 7.18
CA GLY A 90 7.13 30.88 6.77
C GLY A 90 6.61 30.04 7.95
N ARG A 91 5.62 30.52 8.70
CA ARG A 91 4.89 29.77 9.72
C ARG A 91 3.45 30.31 9.81
N GLY A 92 2.47 29.47 9.50
CA GLY A 92 1.09 29.72 9.93
C GLY A 92 -0.05 29.33 8.99
N ARG A 93 0.22 28.83 7.78
CA ARG A 93 -0.84 28.25 6.94
C ARG A 93 -0.23 27.20 6.03
N GLY A 94 -0.78 25.98 6.08
CA GLY A 94 -0.22 24.77 5.50
C GLY A 94 0.49 25.00 4.17
N GLY A 95 1.78 24.63 4.13
CA GLY A 95 2.62 24.77 2.95
C GLY A 95 1.95 24.14 1.73
N ARG A 96 1.86 24.91 0.65
CA ARG A 96 1.40 24.42 -0.66
C ARG A 96 2.33 23.30 -1.09
N GLY A 97 1.77 22.10 -1.10
CA GLY A 97 2.44 20.81 -1.20
C GLY A 97 1.64 19.72 -0.51
N GLY A 98 0.82 20.10 0.49
CA GLY A 98 -0.15 19.22 1.13
C GLY A 98 -1.25 18.79 0.16
N ARG A 99 -1.08 17.62 -0.46
CA ARG A 99 -2.19 16.91 -1.12
C ARG A 99 -3.24 16.59 -0.06
N GLY A 100 -4.31 17.40 0.00
CA GLY A 100 -5.56 17.06 0.69
C GLY A 100 -5.54 17.12 2.22
N GLY A 101 -4.84 18.08 2.82
CA GLY A 101 -4.83 18.25 4.26
C GLY A 101 -5.86 19.28 4.73
N ARG A 102 -7.05 18.79 5.13
CA ARG A 102 -7.94 19.24 6.23
C ARG A 102 -9.40 18.81 5.99
N GLU A 103 -9.86 18.85 4.74
CA GLU A 103 -11.30 18.69 4.41
C GLU A 103 -11.74 17.23 4.21
N GLY A 104 -10.82 16.26 4.20
CA GLY A 104 -11.13 14.83 3.98
C GLY A 104 -10.68 13.90 5.11
N ASP A 105 -10.21 14.43 6.24
CA ASP A 105 -9.64 13.63 7.33
C ASP A 105 -10.69 12.76 8.04
N ARG A 106 -11.89 13.34 8.24
CA ARG A 106 -13.04 12.62 8.82
C ARG A 106 -13.84 11.82 7.79
N HIS A 107 -13.40 11.76 6.54
CA HIS A 107 -14.13 11.11 5.46
C HIS A 107 -13.29 9.96 4.94
N SER A 108 -13.75 8.73 5.20
CA SER A 108 -13.05 7.55 4.70
C SER A 108 -12.94 7.58 3.18
N ARG A 109 -11.74 7.35 2.68
CA ARG A 109 -11.44 7.27 1.24
C ARG A 109 -11.48 5.85 0.71
N THR A 110 -11.75 4.86 1.57
CA THR A 110 -11.74 3.44 1.21
C THR A 110 -12.97 3.03 0.41
N GLY A 111 -14.06 3.82 0.46
CA GLY A 111 -15.32 3.49 -0.19
C GLY A 111 -16.03 2.25 0.40
N ILE A 112 -15.52 1.74 1.53
CA ILE A 112 -16.06 0.59 2.25
C ILE A 112 -16.74 1.15 3.50
N ALA A 113 -18.03 0.86 3.65
CA ALA A 113 -18.79 1.14 4.86
C ALA A 113 -19.00 -0.16 5.64
N GLU A 114 -18.89 -0.08 6.95
CA GLU A 114 -19.24 -1.17 7.86
C GLU A 114 -20.77 -1.35 7.91
N HIS A 115 -21.25 -2.57 8.18
CA HIS A 115 -22.67 -2.87 8.32
C HIS A 115 -23.02 -3.13 9.79
N GLU A 116 -24.12 -2.58 10.28
CA GLU A 116 -24.53 -2.67 11.69
C GLU A 116 -24.58 -4.11 12.22
N LYS A 117 -25.16 -5.04 11.46
CA LYS A 117 -25.14 -6.47 11.80
C LYS A 117 -23.73 -7.05 12.01
N GLN A 118 -22.76 -6.64 11.19
CA GLN A 118 -21.39 -7.15 11.28
C GLN A 118 -20.67 -6.53 12.49
N ALA A 119 -20.91 -5.25 12.79
CA ALA A 119 -20.46 -4.64 14.04
C ALA A 119 -21.09 -5.31 15.27
N ALA A 120 -22.40 -5.59 15.23
CA ALA A 120 -23.14 -6.23 16.31
C ALA A 120 -22.63 -7.65 16.63
N HIS A 121 -22.24 -8.43 15.62
CA HIS A 121 -21.63 -9.74 15.85
C HIS A 121 -20.24 -9.68 16.47
N GLY A 122 -19.50 -8.57 16.29
CA GLY A 122 -18.15 -8.41 16.84
C GLY A 122 -18.12 -7.76 18.22
N TRP A 123 -19.09 -6.91 18.53
CA TRP A 123 -19.08 -6.05 19.72
C TRP A 123 -20.32 -6.17 20.61
N GLY A 124 -21.28 -7.02 20.26
CA GLY A 124 -22.60 -7.08 20.91
C GLY A 124 -23.64 -6.26 20.16
N GLY A 125 -24.89 -6.71 20.19
CA GLY A 125 -26.00 -6.01 19.56
C GLY A 125 -26.52 -4.88 20.44
N ASN A 126 -26.86 -3.74 19.85
CA ASN A 126 -27.41 -2.58 20.56
C ASN A 126 -28.90 -2.72 20.98
N ASP A 127 -29.47 -3.91 20.83
CA ASP A 127 -30.87 -4.21 21.15
C ASP A 127 -30.98 -4.76 22.57
N GLY A 128 -32.04 -4.40 23.30
CA GLY A 128 -32.22 -4.81 24.70
C GLY A 128 -32.27 -6.33 24.92
N ASP A 129 -32.73 -7.09 23.93
CA ASP A 129 -32.73 -8.56 23.97
C ASP A 129 -31.32 -9.15 23.88
N ALA A 130 -30.42 -8.50 23.14
CA ALA A 130 -29.03 -8.93 23.00
C ALA A 130 -28.24 -8.66 24.29
N GLU A 131 -28.41 -7.47 24.87
CA GLU A 131 -27.80 -7.10 26.15
C GLU A 131 -28.25 -8.05 27.27
N LEU A 132 -29.55 -8.38 27.35
CA LEU A 132 -30.06 -9.33 28.34
C LEU A 132 -29.50 -10.74 28.14
N ALA A 133 -29.32 -11.19 26.89
CA ALA A 133 -28.72 -12.47 26.60
C ALA A 133 -27.23 -12.51 27.00
N ASP A 134 -26.50 -11.41 26.80
CA ASP A 134 -25.10 -11.28 27.20
C ASP A 134 -24.96 -11.25 28.74
N GLU A 135 -25.87 -10.57 29.46
CA GLU A 135 -25.94 -10.61 30.93
C GLU A 135 -26.20 -12.04 31.44
N GLN A 136 -27.19 -12.74 30.87
CA GLN A 136 -27.50 -14.12 31.27
C GLN A 136 -26.36 -15.09 30.96
N ALA A 137 -25.70 -14.93 29.82
CA ALA A 137 -24.53 -15.72 29.46
C ALA A 137 -23.36 -15.44 30.41
N GLY A 138 -23.13 -14.17 30.76
CA GLY A 138 -22.12 -13.76 31.73
C GLY A 138 -22.39 -14.35 33.12
N GLU A 139 -23.62 -14.29 33.62
CA GLU A 139 -24.02 -14.91 34.89
C GLU A 139 -23.87 -16.43 34.86
N ALA A 140 -24.26 -17.08 33.75
CA ALA A 140 -24.09 -18.52 33.60
C ALA A 140 -22.62 -18.94 33.60
N ILE A 141 -21.74 -18.16 32.95
CA ILE A 141 -20.30 -18.38 32.97
C ILE A 141 -19.74 -18.14 34.37
N ALA A 142 -20.12 -17.06 35.06
CA ALA A 142 -19.68 -16.79 36.42
C ALA A 142 -20.10 -17.92 37.38
N HIS A 143 -21.32 -18.42 37.26
CA HIS A 143 -21.78 -19.57 38.04
C HIS A 143 -21.10 -20.89 37.64
N ALA A 144 -20.71 -21.06 36.38
CA ALA A 144 -19.92 -22.20 35.95
C ALA A 144 -18.50 -22.13 36.52
N GLU A 145 -17.86 -20.96 36.44
CA GLU A 145 -16.55 -20.69 37.04
C GLU A 145 -16.58 -20.82 38.56
N GLU A 146 -17.64 -20.38 39.24
CA GLU A 146 -17.81 -20.58 40.69
C GLU A 146 -17.94 -22.08 41.01
N LYS A 147 -18.71 -22.83 40.24
CA LYS A 147 -18.84 -24.29 40.42
C LYS A 147 -17.54 -25.01 40.11
N ASP A 148 -16.81 -24.60 39.09
CA ASP A 148 -15.55 -25.22 38.73
C ASP A 148 -14.44 -24.80 39.70
N ALA A 149 -14.46 -23.59 40.26
CA ALA A 149 -13.59 -23.18 41.36
C ALA A 149 -13.91 -23.94 42.65
N VAL A 150 -15.19 -24.17 42.98
CA VAL A 150 -15.57 -25.01 44.13
C VAL A 150 -15.23 -26.48 43.90
N LYS A 151 -15.26 -26.97 42.65
CA LYS A 151 -14.77 -28.31 42.31
C LYS A 151 -13.25 -28.37 42.37
N GLU A 152 -12.51 -27.38 41.87
CA GLU A 152 -11.05 -27.34 41.99
C GLU A 152 -10.60 -27.18 43.44
N ASP A 153 -11.34 -26.45 44.28
CA ASP A 153 -11.09 -26.34 45.74
C ASP A 153 -11.50 -27.64 46.47
N ALA A 154 -12.60 -28.28 46.07
CA ALA A 154 -12.98 -29.61 46.57
C ALA A 154 -12.07 -30.74 46.06
N GLU A 155 -11.43 -30.59 44.90
CA GLU A 155 -10.47 -31.53 44.32
C GLU A 155 -9.05 -31.26 44.85
N ALA A 156 -8.78 -30.05 45.33
CA ALA A 156 -7.62 -29.74 46.17
C ALA A 156 -7.73 -30.32 47.60
N GLU A 157 -8.95 -30.61 48.09
CA GLU A 157 -9.19 -31.27 49.39
C GLU A 157 -9.71 -32.71 49.30
N ALA A 158 -9.92 -33.26 48.10
CA ALA A 158 -10.30 -34.66 47.89
C ALA A 158 -9.68 -35.25 46.61
N GLU A 159 -8.41 -35.64 46.72
CA GLU A 159 -7.84 -36.72 45.90
C GLU A 159 -8.61 -38.02 46.19
N ALA A 160 -9.73 -38.23 45.50
CA ALA A 160 -10.26 -39.55 45.26
C ALA A 160 -10.25 -39.75 43.74
N GLU A 161 -9.21 -40.43 43.29
CA GLU A 161 -8.89 -40.76 41.88
C GLU A 161 -10.15 -40.99 41.03
N PRO A 162 -10.37 -40.23 39.94
CA PRO A 162 -11.40 -40.60 38.98
C PRO A 162 -11.00 -41.93 38.34
N GLU A 163 -11.88 -42.93 38.44
CA GLU A 163 -11.67 -44.26 37.85
C GLU A 163 -11.15 -44.15 36.41
N ASP A 164 -9.89 -44.53 36.24
CA ASP A 164 -9.12 -44.39 35.02
C ASP A 164 -9.71 -45.29 33.93
N LYS A 165 -10.49 -44.72 33.00
CA LYS A 165 -10.97 -45.40 31.79
C LYS A 165 -9.87 -45.51 30.72
N SER A 166 -8.61 -45.65 31.15
CA SER A 166 -7.45 -45.70 30.30
C SER A 166 -7.25 -47.12 29.77
N LYS A 167 -7.61 -47.33 28.50
CA LYS A 167 -7.17 -48.53 27.79
C LYS A 167 -5.68 -48.37 27.48
N SER A 168 -4.88 -49.35 27.85
CA SER A 168 -3.47 -49.38 27.43
C SER A 168 -3.39 -49.32 25.90
N TYR A 169 -2.36 -48.66 25.38
CA TYR A 169 -2.17 -48.51 23.93
C TYR A 169 -2.24 -49.87 23.19
N THR A 170 -1.74 -50.92 23.84
CA THR A 170 -1.83 -52.30 23.34
C THR A 170 -3.27 -52.82 23.27
N ALA A 171 -4.11 -52.53 24.27
CA ALA A 171 -5.52 -52.92 24.26
C ALA A 171 -6.29 -52.16 23.17
N TYR A 172 -5.98 -50.88 22.95
CA TYR A 172 -6.55 -50.10 21.85
C TYR A 172 -6.16 -50.67 20.48
N LEU A 173 -4.89 -51.05 20.29
CA LEU A 173 -4.42 -51.67 19.06
C LEU A 173 -5.08 -53.04 18.82
N ALA A 174 -5.29 -53.82 19.87
CA ALA A 174 -6.01 -55.09 19.79
C ALA A 174 -7.47 -54.87 19.37
N GLU A 175 -8.19 -53.92 19.98
CA GLU A 175 -9.57 -53.57 19.57
C GLU A 175 -9.62 -53.06 18.13
N LEU A 176 -8.61 -52.30 17.69
CA LEU A 176 -8.52 -51.80 16.32
C LEU A 176 -8.28 -52.96 15.34
N ALA A 177 -7.43 -53.93 15.73
CA ALA A 177 -7.19 -55.14 14.95
C ALA A 177 -8.45 -56.00 14.86
N GLU A 178 -9.16 -56.21 15.97
CA GLU A 178 -10.42 -56.96 16.02
C GLU A 178 -11.53 -56.28 15.23
N LYS A 179 -11.63 -54.94 15.27
CA LYS A 179 -12.55 -54.17 14.42
C LYS A 179 -12.20 -54.33 12.94
N LYS A 180 -10.92 -54.29 12.58
CA LYS A 180 -10.46 -54.52 11.19
C LYS A 180 -10.72 -55.96 10.73
N LEU A 181 -10.61 -56.94 11.62
CA LEU A 181 -10.88 -58.35 11.34
C LEU A 181 -12.39 -58.62 11.23
N SER A 182 -13.19 -57.96 12.06
CA SER A 182 -14.67 -58.00 12.00
C SER A 182 -15.21 -57.32 10.74
N LEU A 183 -14.50 -56.30 10.22
CA LEU A 183 -14.73 -55.72 8.89
C LEU A 183 -14.18 -56.62 7.77
N GLY A 184 -14.29 -57.95 7.91
CA GLY A 184 -13.81 -58.97 6.97
C GLY A 184 -14.11 -58.62 5.50
N PRO A 185 -13.37 -59.20 4.54
CA PRO A 185 -13.20 -58.66 3.19
C PRO A 185 -14.54 -58.20 2.62
N GLN A 186 -14.75 -56.88 2.61
CA GLN A 186 -15.89 -56.32 1.90
C GLN A 186 -15.84 -56.89 0.49
N ASN A 187 -16.98 -57.27 -0.07
CA ASN A 187 -17.09 -57.89 -1.39
C ASN A 187 -16.47 -56.96 -2.45
N VAL A 188 -15.14 -57.02 -2.59
CA VAL A 188 -14.39 -56.33 -3.62
C VAL A 188 -14.77 -57.06 -4.89
N ARG A 189 -15.51 -56.38 -5.77
CA ARG A 189 -15.91 -56.92 -7.08
C ARG A 189 -14.68 -57.54 -7.73
N LYS A 190 -14.81 -58.80 -8.17
CA LYS A 190 -13.70 -59.49 -8.81
C LYS A 190 -13.30 -58.70 -10.06
N PRO A 191 -12.00 -58.57 -10.35
CA PRO A 191 -11.56 -57.89 -11.55
C PRO A 191 -12.19 -58.60 -12.76
N ASN A 192 -12.88 -57.82 -13.61
CA ASN A 192 -13.59 -58.22 -14.84
C ASN A 192 -15.13 -58.45 -14.77
N GLU A 193 -15.83 -58.02 -13.72
CA GLU A 193 -17.32 -57.94 -13.71
C GLU A 193 -17.89 -56.69 -14.43
N GLY A 194 -17.08 -56.02 -15.25
CA GLY A 194 -17.39 -54.76 -15.92
C GLY A 194 -17.78 -54.87 -17.40
N SER A 195 -18.27 -56.01 -17.89
CA SER A 195 -18.73 -56.13 -19.28
C SER A 195 -20.13 -55.53 -19.47
N SER A 196 -20.17 -54.20 -19.62
CA SER A 196 -21.08 -53.38 -20.44
C SER A 196 -22.58 -53.71 -20.56
N LYS A 197 -23.26 -54.37 -19.61
CA LYS A 197 -24.74 -54.35 -19.60
C LYS A 197 -25.52 -54.60 -18.30
N LYS A 198 -24.89 -54.87 -17.15
CA LYS A 198 -25.60 -54.96 -15.86
C LYS A 198 -24.66 -54.55 -14.73
N PHE A 199 -24.66 -53.27 -14.36
CA PHE A 199 -24.15 -52.89 -13.04
C PHE A 199 -25.17 -53.39 -12.02
N PRO A 200 -24.80 -54.24 -11.04
CA PRO A 200 -25.70 -54.51 -9.94
C PRO A 200 -25.85 -53.19 -9.17
N GLU A 201 -27.10 -52.73 -9.05
CA GLU A 201 -27.46 -51.57 -8.24
C GLU A 201 -26.79 -51.73 -6.88
N GLY A 202 -25.91 -50.77 -6.54
CA GLY A 202 -25.22 -50.78 -5.26
C GLY A 202 -26.25 -50.84 -4.14
N THR A 203 -25.91 -51.53 -3.05
CA THR A 203 -26.71 -51.50 -1.83
C THR A 203 -26.95 -50.05 -1.43
N ALA A 204 -28.21 -49.62 -1.44
CA ALA A 204 -28.57 -48.29 -1.01
C ALA A 204 -28.28 -48.18 0.49
N LEU A 205 -27.23 -47.44 0.85
CA LEU A 205 -27.06 -46.97 2.22
C LEU A 205 -28.17 -45.95 2.48
N ALA A 206 -29.20 -46.38 3.21
CA ALA A 206 -30.10 -45.45 3.85
C ALA A 206 -29.28 -44.72 4.93
N ARG A 207 -29.23 -43.40 4.85
CA ARG A 207 -28.75 -42.58 5.96
C ARG A 207 -29.80 -42.74 7.06
N GLU A 208 -29.49 -43.52 8.09
CA GLU A 208 -30.27 -43.44 9.33
C GLU A 208 -30.18 -41.98 9.79
N GLU A 209 -31.34 -41.36 9.99
CA GLU A 209 -31.53 -39.93 10.28
C GLU A 209 -30.96 -39.50 11.65
N GLN A 210 -30.01 -40.24 12.21
CA GLN A 210 -29.59 -40.13 13.61
C GLN A 210 -28.19 -39.58 13.82
N GLU A 211 -27.50 -39.13 12.78
CA GLU A 211 -26.26 -38.37 12.92
C GLU A 211 -26.31 -37.08 12.09
N ASP A 212 -27.19 -36.17 12.50
CA ASP A 212 -27.02 -34.74 12.27
C ASP A 212 -25.91 -34.23 13.20
N PHE A 213 -24.66 -34.59 12.90
CA PHE A 213 -23.49 -34.10 13.64
C PHE A 213 -23.21 -32.60 13.41
N MET A 214 -23.97 -31.96 12.52
CA MET A 214 -24.04 -30.50 12.37
C MET A 214 -25.47 -30.14 11.96
N ALA A 215 -26.20 -29.44 12.83
CA ALA A 215 -27.54 -28.94 12.52
C ALA A 215 -27.46 -27.98 11.32
N GLY A 216 -28.00 -28.42 10.17
CA GLY A 216 -28.15 -27.58 8.99
C GLY A 216 -29.10 -26.42 9.31
N SER A 217 -28.52 -25.23 9.47
CA SER A 217 -29.24 -23.97 9.64
C SER A 217 -30.38 -23.85 8.62
N GLN A 218 -31.60 -23.81 9.17
CA GLN A 218 -32.90 -23.69 8.52
C GLN A 218 -32.86 -22.83 7.23
N GLY A 219 -33.07 -23.47 6.08
CA GLY A 219 -33.22 -22.82 4.78
C GLY A 219 -34.43 -21.89 4.77
N LYS A 220 -34.18 -20.61 4.50
CA LYS A 220 -35.17 -19.52 4.50
C LYS A 220 -36.37 -19.83 3.60
N ALA A 221 -37.57 -19.67 4.17
CA ALA A 221 -38.84 -19.78 3.47
C ALA A 221 -38.89 -18.86 2.23
N LYS A 222 -39.26 -19.43 1.08
CA LYS A 222 -39.52 -18.72 -0.17
C LYS A 222 -40.70 -17.76 0.05
N ARG A 223 -40.42 -16.45 0.02
CA ARG A 223 -41.44 -15.40 0.06
C ARG A 223 -42.14 -15.33 -1.29
N GLU A 224 -43.35 -15.89 -1.37
CA GLU A 224 -44.25 -15.69 -2.51
C GLU A 224 -44.68 -14.22 -2.58
N ARG A 225 -44.38 -13.56 -3.71
CA ARG A 225 -44.87 -12.22 -4.03
C ARG A 225 -46.26 -12.35 -4.64
N ALA A 226 -47.30 -12.04 -3.86
CA ALA A 226 -48.64 -11.82 -4.39
C ALA A 226 -48.62 -10.61 -5.36
N ARG A 227 -48.99 -10.83 -6.61
CA ARG A 227 -49.21 -9.76 -7.60
C ARG A 227 -50.55 -9.09 -7.27
N LYS A 228 -50.53 -7.76 -7.10
CA LYS A 228 -51.75 -6.93 -7.04
C LYS A 228 -52.53 -7.08 -8.35
N GLU A 229 -53.75 -7.59 -8.27
CA GLU A 229 -54.77 -7.35 -9.30
C GLU A 229 -55.21 -5.89 -9.24
N LYS A 230 -55.50 -5.35 -10.43
CA LYS A 230 -56.07 -4.02 -10.62
C LYS A 230 -57.57 -4.10 -10.37
N GLU A 231 -58.07 -3.20 -9.55
CA GLU A 231 -59.39 -2.60 -9.72
C GLU A 231 -59.26 -1.09 -9.46
#